data_AF-A0A9P7KL15-F1
#
_entry.id   AF-A0A9P7KL15-F1
#
_cell.length_a   1.000
_cell.length_b   1.000
_cell.length_c   1.000
_cell.angle_alpha   90.00
_cell.angle_beta   90.00
_cell.angle_gamma   90.00
#
_symmetry.space_group_name_H-M   'P 1'
#
loop_
_entity.id
_entity.type
_entity.pdbx_description
1 polymer ?
#
loop_
_entity_poly.entity_id
_entity_poly.type
_entity_poly.pdbx_seq_one_letter_code
_entity_poly.pdbx_strand_id
1 'polypeptide(L)'
;MNSTGTAVNLLYGDSSTGTFASGVAAHDTAAVAGIAMENQAFGLINSTNNPIVQFEAAGIFGLGFPSGSKVQEARVADEFGPIEETDHFIRATHKDGPLLTRLAMTGELDLPMFSITLQRNKLDIGGEGKLTIGKLPDGVLNSSLTWVPVRLYRAQDGGLRPPTFAPKEVYPFRWEIELDGVFLDGTRIPDSKIPTLDVSPGKITALIDTGNSILRGPRDMVDAIIKQISPSFNPGSPDGPPVPCADPHTLAFQIGGQMFPVDPRDLIGPRSAGDAEACIMDTLVSTDPPRAGSLYRWSLGDTFMKSLVINFLLSTSLS
;
A
#
# COMPACT_ATOMS: atom_id res chain seq x y z
N MET A 1 18.47 10.95 -19.61
CA MET A 1 17.03 10.67 -19.76
C MET A 1 16.67 10.50 -21.24
N ASN A 2 16.07 9.36 -21.59
CA ASN A 2 15.63 9.04 -22.95
C ASN A 2 14.14 8.69 -22.97
N SER A 3 13.31 9.58 -23.52
CA SER A 3 11.86 9.36 -23.64
C SER A 3 11.56 8.31 -24.71
N THR A 4 10.63 7.40 -24.43
CA THR A 4 10.20 6.39 -25.41
C THR A 4 9.00 6.84 -26.24
N GLY A 5 8.31 7.89 -25.81
CA GLY A 5 7.04 8.33 -26.42
C GLY A 5 5.83 7.45 -26.08
N THR A 6 6.04 6.33 -25.37
CA THR A 6 4.97 5.41 -24.97
C THR A 6 4.12 6.04 -23.86
N ALA A 7 2.81 6.18 -24.06
CA ALA A 7 1.92 6.78 -23.07
C ALA A 7 1.81 5.92 -21.79
N VAL A 8 1.81 6.57 -20.63
CA VAL A 8 1.59 5.95 -19.33
C VAL A 8 0.46 6.69 -18.61
N ASN A 9 -0.51 5.93 -18.12
CA ASN A 9 -1.64 6.45 -17.34
C ASN A 9 -1.74 5.68 -16.02
N LEU A 10 -1.73 6.41 -14.92
CA LEU A 10 -1.79 5.90 -13.56
C LEU A 10 -3.05 6.45 -12.88
N LEU A 11 -3.80 5.56 -12.22
CA LEU A 11 -4.99 5.90 -11.45
C LEU A 11 -4.76 5.45 -10.00
N TYR A 12 -5.13 6.31 -9.06
CA TYR A 12 -4.98 6.08 -7.62
C TYR A 12 -6.30 6.38 -6.90
N GLY A 13 -6.39 5.92 -5.65
CA GLY A 13 -7.56 6.16 -4.80
C GLY A 13 -8.73 5.22 -5.08
N ASP A 14 -9.81 5.44 -4.35
CA ASP A 14 -11.09 4.75 -4.50
C ASP A 14 -12.10 5.62 -5.25
N SER A 15 -13.36 5.17 -5.35
CA SER A 15 -14.43 5.92 -6.02
C SER A 15 -14.66 7.33 -5.45
N SER A 16 -14.23 7.59 -4.22
CA SER A 16 -14.42 8.88 -3.53
C SER A 16 -13.21 9.79 -3.58
N THR A 17 -12.01 9.23 -3.75
CA THR A 17 -10.72 9.94 -3.62
C THR A 17 -9.81 9.78 -4.85
N GLY A 18 -10.40 9.44 -6.00
CA GLY A 18 -9.69 9.17 -7.24
C GLY A 18 -8.74 10.29 -7.68
N THR A 19 -7.48 9.95 -7.92
CA THR A 19 -6.49 10.83 -8.54
C THR A 19 -5.79 10.14 -9.71
N PHE A 20 -5.12 10.91 -10.56
CA PHE A 20 -4.43 10.39 -11.73
C PHE A 20 -3.05 11.03 -11.92
N ALA A 21 -2.20 10.33 -12.66
CA ALA A 21 -0.98 10.86 -13.25
C ALA A 21 -0.82 10.32 -14.67
N SER A 22 -0.61 11.18 -15.65
CA SER A 22 -0.41 10.81 -17.04
C SER A 22 0.83 11.47 -17.64
N GLY A 23 1.43 10.77 -18.60
CA GLY A 23 2.66 11.18 -19.24
C GLY A 23 3.20 10.11 -20.17
N VAL A 24 4.52 10.01 -20.28
CA VAL A 24 5.20 9.02 -21.13
C VAL A 24 6.22 8.19 -20.35
N ALA A 25 6.52 6.99 -20.82
CA ALA A 25 7.65 6.22 -20.30
C ALA A 25 8.99 6.80 -20.78
N ALA A 26 9.99 6.71 -19.92
CA ALA A 26 11.36 7.08 -20.22
C ALA A 26 12.35 6.16 -19.51
N HIS A 27 13.60 6.21 -19.95
CA HIS A 27 14.71 5.51 -19.32
C HIS A 27 15.77 6.49 -18.82
N ASP A 28 16.32 6.18 -17.66
CA ASP A 28 17.55 6.79 -17.15
C ASP A 28 18.21 5.86 -16.13
N THR A 29 19.37 6.25 -15.62
CA THR A 29 19.93 5.60 -14.44
C THR A 29 19.16 6.04 -13.21
N ALA A 30 18.64 5.09 -12.44
CA ALA A 30 18.03 5.34 -11.14
C ALA A 30 18.91 4.77 -10.04
N ALA A 31 19.12 5.53 -8.97
CA ALA A 31 19.88 5.09 -7.81
C ALA A 31 19.07 5.26 -6.53
N VAL A 32 19.12 4.24 -5.66
CA VAL A 32 18.47 4.26 -4.36
C VAL A 32 19.38 3.56 -3.34
N ALA A 33 19.56 4.17 -2.16
CA ALA A 33 20.42 3.65 -1.10
C ALA A 33 21.85 3.28 -1.56
N GLY A 34 22.41 4.03 -2.53
CA GLY A 34 23.75 3.79 -3.08
C GLY A 34 23.84 2.70 -4.15
N ILE A 35 22.73 2.06 -4.50
CA ILE A 35 22.66 1.03 -5.54
C ILE A 35 22.06 1.67 -6.80
N ALA A 36 22.77 1.57 -7.93
CA ALA A 36 22.35 2.14 -9.20
C ALA A 36 21.88 1.05 -10.18
N MET A 37 20.81 1.33 -10.90
CA MET A 37 20.30 0.50 -11.98
C MET A 37 20.24 1.34 -13.26
N GLU A 38 20.99 0.94 -14.26
CA GLU A 38 20.96 1.56 -15.57
C GLU A 38 19.68 1.20 -16.32
N ASN A 39 19.27 2.10 -17.22
CA ASN A 39 18.08 1.94 -18.06
C ASN A 39 16.83 1.62 -17.24
N GLN A 40 16.64 2.26 -16.08
CA GLN A 40 15.40 2.17 -15.32
C GLN A 40 14.26 2.84 -16.08
N ALA A 41 13.21 2.06 -16.37
CA ALA A 41 11.96 2.58 -16.91
C ALA A 41 11.18 3.31 -15.80
N PHE A 42 10.70 4.51 -16.09
CA PHE A 42 9.82 5.28 -15.20
C PHE A 42 8.88 6.18 -16.00
N GLY A 43 7.83 6.69 -15.34
CA GLY A 43 6.90 7.63 -15.95
C GLY A 43 7.37 9.08 -15.82
N LEU A 44 7.51 9.78 -16.95
CA LEU A 44 7.64 11.23 -17.02
C LEU A 44 6.25 11.86 -17.08
N ILE A 45 5.76 12.24 -15.91
CA ILE A 45 4.41 12.77 -15.71
C ILE A 45 4.39 14.26 -16.00
N ASN A 46 3.46 14.70 -16.85
CA ASN A 46 3.24 16.11 -17.17
C ASN A 46 1.81 16.58 -16.88
N SER A 47 0.92 15.69 -16.44
CA SER A 47 -0.45 16.00 -16.04
C SER A 47 -0.84 15.14 -14.84
N THR A 48 -1.26 15.78 -13.74
CA THR A 48 -1.70 15.09 -12.53
C THR A 48 -2.59 16.00 -11.69
N ASN A 49 -3.52 15.41 -10.94
CA ASN A 49 -4.24 16.06 -9.85
C ASN A 49 -3.87 15.47 -8.48
N ASN A 50 -2.80 14.67 -8.41
CA ASN A 50 -2.39 14.02 -7.17
C ASN A 50 -1.87 15.09 -6.19
N PRO A 51 -2.41 15.17 -4.96
CA PRO A 51 -2.05 16.22 -4.00
C PRO A 51 -0.60 16.10 -3.51
N ILE A 52 0.11 15.00 -3.77
CA ILE A 52 1.51 14.84 -3.35
C ILE A 52 2.42 15.97 -3.89
N VAL A 53 2.08 16.54 -5.05
CA VAL A 53 2.81 17.68 -5.64
C VAL A 53 2.72 18.94 -4.78
N GLN A 54 1.71 19.04 -3.91
CA GLN A 54 1.55 20.16 -2.97
C GLN A 54 2.48 20.03 -1.75
N PHE A 55 3.00 18.84 -1.48
CA PHE A 55 3.95 18.56 -0.40
C PHE A 55 5.41 18.57 -0.89
N GLU A 56 5.70 19.32 -1.95
CA GLU A 56 7.04 19.47 -2.57
C GLU A 56 7.68 18.15 -3.05
N ALA A 57 6.90 17.07 -3.14
CA ALA A 57 7.39 15.82 -3.70
C ALA A 57 7.59 15.95 -5.21
N ALA A 58 8.77 15.53 -5.69
CA ALA A 58 9.09 15.50 -7.12
C ALA A 58 8.35 14.39 -7.89
N GLY A 59 7.80 13.40 -7.19
CA GLY A 59 7.10 12.25 -7.79
C GLY A 59 6.84 11.13 -6.79
N ILE A 60 6.50 9.96 -7.31
CA ILE A 60 6.20 8.76 -6.53
C ILE A 60 7.19 7.66 -6.88
N PHE A 61 7.84 7.11 -5.85
CA PHE A 61 8.65 5.89 -5.99
C PHE A 61 7.79 4.65 -5.66
N GLY A 62 7.36 3.94 -6.71
CA GLY A 62 6.49 2.77 -6.56
C GLY A 62 7.21 1.54 -6.00
N LEU A 63 6.68 1.00 -4.90
CA LEU A 63 7.22 -0.20 -4.22
C LEU A 63 6.34 -1.44 -4.42
N GLY A 64 5.39 -1.39 -5.36
CA GLY A 64 4.47 -2.48 -5.67
C GLY A 64 5.07 -3.56 -6.56
N PHE A 65 4.26 -4.57 -6.87
CA PHE A 65 4.66 -5.69 -7.72
C PHE A 65 4.70 -5.31 -9.21
N PRO A 66 5.52 -6.00 -10.03
CA PRO A 66 5.55 -5.86 -11.49
C PRO A 66 4.17 -5.89 -12.13
N SER A 67 3.32 -6.82 -11.71
CA SER A 67 1.95 -7.00 -12.18
C SER A 67 1.07 -5.74 -12.09
N GLY A 68 1.36 -4.83 -11.15
CA GLY A 68 0.69 -3.53 -11.01
C GLY A 68 1.37 -2.36 -11.73
N SER A 69 2.50 -2.59 -12.41
CA SER A 69 3.31 -1.55 -13.05
C SER A 69 2.75 -1.15 -14.41
N LYS A 70 2.12 0.02 -14.48
CA LYS A 70 1.67 0.62 -15.76
C LYS A 70 2.82 1.05 -16.66
N VAL A 71 4.00 1.33 -16.09
CA VAL A 71 5.20 1.63 -16.88
C VAL A 71 5.70 0.36 -17.56
N GLN A 72 5.81 -0.76 -16.84
CA GLN A 72 6.22 -2.03 -17.43
C GLN A 72 5.21 -2.50 -18.48
N GLU A 73 3.91 -2.40 -18.17
CA GLU A 73 2.83 -2.73 -19.11
C GLU A 73 2.98 -1.94 -20.41
N ALA A 74 3.16 -0.62 -20.31
CA ALA A 74 3.35 0.25 -21.47
C ALA A 74 4.60 -0.15 -22.28
N ARG A 75 5.74 -0.39 -21.61
CA ARG A 75 7.01 -0.77 -22.27
C ARG A 75 6.92 -2.10 -23.00
N VAL A 76 6.32 -3.10 -22.36
CA VAL A 76 6.13 -4.43 -22.97
C VAL A 76 5.17 -4.34 -24.15
N ALA A 77 4.10 -3.56 -24.02
CA ALA A 77 3.14 -3.39 -25.11
C ALA A 77 3.71 -2.65 -26.33
N ASP A 78 4.59 -1.68 -26.09
CA ASP A 78 5.32 -0.94 -27.13
C ASP A 78 6.29 -1.83 -27.92
N GLU A 79 6.95 -2.79 -27.24
CA GLU A 79 7.94 -3.68 -27.86
C GLU A 79 7.32 -4.91 -28.53
N PHE A 80 6.30 -5.51 -27.91
CA PHE A 80 5.76 -6.82 -28.33
C PHE A 80 4.30 -6.76 -28.82
N GLY A 81 3.65 -5.60 -28.78
CA GLY A 81 2.22 -5.46 -29.06
C GLY A 81 1.33 -5.75 -27.84
N PRO A 82 -0.01 -5.77 -28.00
CA PRO A 82 -0.94 -5.95 -26.89
C PRO A 82 -0.64 -7.20 -26.03
N ILE A 83 -0.75 -7.05 -24.71
CA ILE A 83 -0.50 -8.14 -23.75
C ILE A 83 -1.71 -9.08 -23.74
N GLU A 84 -1.72 -10.05 -24.64
CA GLU A 84 -2.73 -11.12 -24.66
C GLU A 84 -2.38 -12.26 -23.69
N GLU A 85 -1.10 -12.63 -23.69
CA GLU A 85 -0.44 -13.58 -22.77
C GLU A 85 0.67 -12.86 -21.99
N THR A 86 1.00 -13.37 -20.80
CA THR A 86 1.97 -12.70 -19.91
C THR A 86 3.42 -13.13 -20.12
N ASP A 87 3.70 -13.96 -21.12
CA ASP A 87 5.03 -14.48 -21.41
C ASP A 87 6.08 -13.38 -21.59
N HIS A 88 5.80 -12.42 -22.48
CA HIS A 88 6.69 -11.28 -22.71
C HIS A 88 6.76 -10.37 -21.48
N PHE A 89 5.64 -10.18 -20.78
CA PHE A 89 5.58 -9.36 -19.58
C PHE A 89 6.49 -9.90 -18.46
N ILE A 90 6.37 -11.19 -18.16
CA ILE A 90 7.17 -11.86 -17.13
C ILE A 90 8.65 -11.83 -17.53
N ARG A 91 8.99 -12.23 -18.77
CA ARG A 91 10.37 -12.23 -19.26
C ARG A 91 11.00 -10.84 -19.25
N ALA A 92 10.25 -9.78 -19.55
CA ALA A 92 10.73 -8.41 -19.55
C ALA A 92 10.87 -7.79 -18.15
N THR A 93 10.40 -8.45 -17.07
CA THR A 93 10.40 -7.85 -15.72
C THR A 93 11.80 -7.42 -15.25
N HIS A 94 12.84 -8.19 -15.54
CA HIS A 94 14.22 -7.83 -15.18
C HIS A 94 14.74 -6.57 -15.91
N LYS A 95 14.11 -6.19 -17.02
CA LYS A 95 14.46 -5.05 -17.88
C LYS A 95 13.56 -3.83 -17.64
N ASP A 96 12.25 -4.04 -17.67
CA ASP A 96 11.24 -2.95 -17.67
C ASP A 96 10.44 -2.88 -16.35
N GLY A 97 10.72 -3.76 -15.39
CA GLY A 97 10.03 -3.81 -14.12
C GLY A 97 10.35 -2.65 -13.16
N PRO A 98 9.60 -2.56 -12.04
CA PRO A 98 9.90 -1.62 -10.96
C PRO A 98 11.34 -1.78 -10.45
N LEU A 99 11.95 -0.67 -10.03
CA LEU A 99 13.36 -0.61 -9.65
C LEU A 99 13.77 -1.70 -8.64
N LEU A 100 13.07 -1.81 -7.51
CA LEU A 100 13.44 -2.80 -6.49
C LEU A 100 13.29 -4.24 -6.98
N THR A 101 12.28 -4.51 -7.82
CA THR A 101 12.13 -5.84 -8.42
C THR A 101 13.26 -6.15 -9.38
N ARG A 102 13.69 -5.18 -10.20
CA ARG A 102 14.84 -5.36 -11.09
C ARG A 102 16.10 -5.64 -10.29
N LEU A 103 16.40 -4.81 -9.29
CA LEU A 103 17.54 -5.00 -8.39
C LEU A 103 17.53 -6.41 -7.76
N ALA A 104 16.36 -6.87 -7.28
CA ALA A 104 16.22 -8.21 -6.72
C ALA A 104 16.45 -9.32 -7.76
N MET A 105 15.86 -9.19 -8.96
CA MET A 105 15.97 -10.21 -10.03
C MET A 105 17.36 -10.28 -10.66
N THR A 106 18.14 -9.20 -10.62
CA THR A 106 19.50 -9.17 -11.17
C THR A 106 20.58 -9.45 -10.13
N GLY A 107 20.21 -9.71 -8.86
CA GLY A 107 21.17 -10.04 -7.81
C GLY A 107 21.95 -8.85 -7.25
N GLU A 108 21.43 -7.64 -7.42
CA GLU A 108 22.05 -6.39 -6.92
C GLU A 108 21.74 -6.13 -5.44
N LEU A 109 20.86 -6.94 -4.83
CA LEU A 109 20.50 -6.84 -3.41
C LEU A 109 21.12 -8.00 -2.63
N ASP A 110 21.79 -7.71 -1.51
CA ASP A 110 22.32 -8.74 -0.60
C ASP A 110 21.22 -9.71 -0.13
N LEU A 111 20.06 -9.15 0.22
CA LEU A 111 18.82 -9.88 0.47
C LEU A 111 17.70 -9.24 -0.37
N PRO A 112 16.81 -10.04 -0.99
CA PRO A 112 15.76 -9.51 -1.85
C PRO A 112 14.60 -8.97 -1.00
N MET A 113 14.85 -7.89 -0.26
CA MET A 113 13.88 -7.29 0.64
C MET A 113 14.11 -5.80 0.80
N PHE A 114 13.08 -5.12 1.30
CA PHE A 114 13.18 -3.77 1.81
C PHE A 114 12.34 -3.62 3.07
N SER A 115 12.69 -2.66 3.92
CA SER A 115 12.00 -2.36 5.17
C SER A 115 11.64 -0.89 5.26
N ILE A 116 10.49 -0.60 5.85
CA ILE A 116 10.00 0.76 6.06
C ILE A 116 9.73 0.97 7.55
N THR A 117 10.20 2.11 8.03
CA THR A 117 9.87 2.67 9.35
C THR A 117 9.47 4.13 9.16
N LEU A 118 8.29 4.51 9.64
CA LEU A 118 7.80 5.89 9.53
C LEU A 118 7.94 6.58 10.88
N GLN A 119 8.47 7.82 10.87
CA GLN A 119 8.59 8.63 12.08
C GLN A 119 7.24 9.23 12.50
N ARG A 120 7.04 9.37 13.81
CA ARG A 120 5.96 10.17 14.40
C ARG A 120 6.37 11.63 14.53
N ASN A 121 5.96 12.46 13.57
CA ASN A 121 6.31 13.89 13.57
C ASN A 121 5.40 14.77 14.43
N LYS A 122 4.30 14.25 15.00
CA LYS A 122 3.32 15.07 15.76
C LYS A 122 3.80 15.50 17.16
N LEU A 123 4.79 14.82 17.76
CA LEU A 123 5.24 15.10 19.14
C LEU A 123 6.77 15.04 19.29
N ASP A 124 7.44 14.07 18.66
CA ASP A 124 8.91 13.98 18.64
C ASP A 124 9.46 14.65 17.37
N ILE A 125 9.58 15.98 17.42
CA ILE A 125 10.19 16.79 16.37
C ILE A 125 11.70 16.50 16.40
N GLY A 126 12.17 15.59 15.53
CA GLY A 126 13.61 15.31 15.36
C GLY A 126 14.01 13.86 15.00
N GLY A 127 13.07 12.91 14.95
CA GLY A 127 13.35 11.58 14.40
C GLY A 127 13.26 11.54 12.86
N GLU A 128 13.81 10.50 12.25
CA GLU A 128 13.73 10.26 10.81
C GLU A 128 13.11 8.89 10.52
N GLY A 129 12.22 8.83 9.53
CA GLY A 129 11.80 7.55 8.96
C GLY A 129 12.95 6.93 8.15
N LYS A 130 13.01 5.60 8.06
CA LYS A 130 14.07 4.89 7.34
C LYS A 130 13.48 3.87 6.37
N LEU A 131 13.91 3.98 5.11
CA LEU A 131 13.79 2.95 4.08
C LEU A 131 15.13 2.18 4.02
N THR A 132 15.09 0.88 4.30
CA THR A 132 16.25 0.00 4.16
C THR A 132 16.05 -0.91 2.95
N ILE A 133 17.08 -1.09 2.13
CA ILE A 133 17.03 -1.88 0.90
C ILE A 133 18.16 -2.89 0.96
N GLY A 134 17.89 -4.14 0.58
CA GLY A 134 18.91 -5.20 0.55
C GLY A 134 19.21 -5.84 1.90
N LYS A 135 18.64 -5.33 3.00
CA LYS A 135 18.87 -5.85 4.36
C LYS A 135 17.73 -5.49 5.32
N LEU A 136 17.73 -6.13 6.49
CA LEU A 136 16.92 -5.67 7.62
C LEU A 136 17.51 -4.38 8.23
N PRO A 137 16.69 -3.54 8.88
CA PRO A 137 17.18 -2.40 9.64
C PRO A 137 18.14 -2.84 10.75
N ASP A 138 19.14 -2.00 11.03
CA ASP A 138 20.15 -2.31 12.05
C ASP A 138 19.49 -2.54 13.42
N GLY A 139 19.81 -3.64 14.10
CA GLY A 139 19.22 -4.03 15.38
C GLY A 139 17.90 -4.81 15.28
N VAL A 140 17.30 -4.95 14.10
CA VAL A 140 16.09 -5.78 13.90
C VAL A 140 16.51 -7.21 13.58
N LEU A 141 16.01 -8.16 14.37
CA LEU A 141 16.27 -9.59 14.17
C LEU A 141 15.16 -10.22 13.34
N ASN A 142 15.50 -11.12 12.42
CA ASN A 142 14.48 -11.84 11.64
C ASN A 142 13.47 -12.61 12.53
N SER A 143 13.94 -13.13 13.67
CA SER A 143 13.10 -13.85 14.63
C SER A 143 12.12 -12.96 15.41
N SER A 144 12.26 -11.63 15.36
CA SER A 144 11.30 -10.70 15.96
C SER A 144 10.18 -10.29 14.99
N LEU A 145 10.20 -10.79 13.74
CA LEU A 145 9.19 -10.47 12.74
C LEU A 145 8.11 -11.56 12.68
N THR A 146 6.86 -11.13 12.48
CA THR A 146 5.75 -12.02 12.12
C THR A 146 5.61 -12.03 10.61
N TRP A 147 5.94 -13.16 9.99
CA TRP A 147 5.84 -13.33 8.55
C TRP A 147 4.48 -13.89 8.14
N VAL A 148 3.83 -13.23 7.18
CA VAL A 148 2.58 -13.68 6.57
C VAL A 148 2.69 -13.69 5.06
N PRO A 149 2.01 -14.60 4.36
CA PRO A 149 2.02 -14.64 2.90
C PRO A 149 1.28 -13.43 2.32
N VAL A 150 1.78 -12.94 1.18
CA VAL A 150 1.08 -11.97 0.35
C VAL A 150 0.04 -12.69 -0.51
N ARG A 151 -1.15 -12.11 -0.63
CA ARG A 151 -2.24 -12.66 -1.43
C ARG A 151 -1.91 -12.62 -2.92
N LEU A 152 -2.15 -13.76 -3.57
CA LEU A 152 -2.02 -13.92 -5.01
C LEU A 152 -3.35 -13.59 -5.72
N TYR A 153 -3.25 -13.01 -6.92
CA TYR A 153 -4.40 -12.54 -7.69
C TYR A 153 -4.56 -13.40 -8.94
N ARG A 154 -5.67 -14.14 -9.05
CA ARG A 154 -6.01 -14.84 -10.30
C ARG A 154 -6.51 -13.85 -11.35
N ALA A 155 -6.45 -14.24 -12.62
CA ALA A 155 -6.96 -13.42 -13.72
C ALA A 155 -8.41 -12.95 -13.53
N GLN A 156 -9.29 -13.84 -13.06
CA GLN A 156 -10.69 -13.50 -12.74
C GLN A 156 -10.86 -12.47 -11.60
N ASP A 157 -9.85 -12.36 -10.73
CA ASP A 157 -9.81 -11.41 -9.62
C ASP A 157 -9.06 -10.12 -10.00
N GLY A 158 -8.74 -9.93 -11.29
CA GLY A 158 -7.99 -8.78 -11.82
C GLY A 158 -6.46 -8.91 -11.75
N GLY A 159 -5.94 -10.12 -11.50
CA GLY A 159 -4.52 -10.42 -11.60
C GLY A 159 -4.05 -10.71 -13.03
N LEU A 160 -2.77 -11.05 -13.16
CA LEU A 160 -2.18 -11.49 -14.42
C LEU A 160 -2.74 -12.86 -14.85
N ARG A 161 -2.88 -13.08 -16.16
CA ARG A 161 -3.02 -14.44 -16.71
C ARG A 161 -1.69 -15.19 -16.50
N PRO A 162 -1.71 -16.50 -16.25
CA PRO A 162 -0.48 -17.28 -16.16
C PRO A 162 0.23 -17.31 -17.53
N PRO A 163 1.57 -17.33 -17.58
CA PRO A 163 2.28 -17.45 -18.84
C PRO A 163 2.17 -18.88 -19.40
N THR A 164 2.32 -19.04 -20.71
CA THR A 164 2.17 -20.33 -21.39
C THR A 164 3.20 -21.37 -20.91
N PHE A 165 4.40 -20.91 -20.53
CA PHE A 165 5.46 -21.77 -20.00
C PHE A 165 5.28 -22.15 -18.53
N ALA A 166 4.39 -21.48 -17.79
CA ALA A 166 4.09 -21.79 -16.39
C ALA A 166 2.58 -21.58 -16.09
N PRO A 167 1.70 -22.45 -16.65
CA PRO A 167 0.25 -22.24 -16.65
C PRO A 167 -0.42 -22.31 -15.26
N LYS A 168 0.34 -22.66 -14.22
CA LYS A 168 -0.13 -22.77 -12.83
C LYS A 168 0.33 -21.60 -11.95
N GLU A 169 1.19 -20.72 -12.45
CA GLU A 169 1.69 -19.60 -11.66
C GLU A 169 0.59 -18.55 -11.45
N VAL A 170 0.57 -17.99 -10.24
CA VAL A 170 -0.29 -16.87 -9.87
C VAL A 170 0.58 -15.88 -9.13
N TYR A 171 0.50 -14.61 -9.52
CA TYR A 171 1.40 -13.59 -9.01
C TYR A 171 0.69 -12.66 -8.00
N PRO A 172 1.43 -12.09 -7.04
CA PRO A 172 0.91 -11.00 -6.24
C PRO A 172 0.66 -9.78 -7.12
N PHE A 173 -0.35 -8.99 -6.78
CA PHE A 173 -0.68 -7.71 -7.45
C PHE A 173 -0.44 -6.51 -6.54
N ARG A 174 -0.63 -6.70 -5.24
CA ARG A 174 -0.50 -5.68 -4.20
C ARG A 174 0.12 -6.30 -2.94
N TRP A 175 0.66 -5.49 -2.05
CA TRP A 175 1.06 -5.90 -0.70
C TRP A 175 -0.17 -6.14 0.18
N GLU A 176 -0.96 -7.13 -0.21
CA GLU A 176 -2.19 -7.51 0.46
C GLU A 176 -1.95 -8.74 1.32
N ILE A 177 -2.35 -8.66 2.59
CA ILE A 177 -2.21 -9.73 3.57
C ILE A 177 -3.56 -10.08 4.19
N GLU A 178 -3.67 -11.29 4.71
CA GLU A 178 -4.84 -11.70 5.49
C GLU A 178 -4.80 -11.10 6.89
N LEU A 179 -5.98 -10.70 7.39
CA LEU A 179 -6.20 -10.30 8.78
C LEU A 179 -6.97 -11.41 9.50
N ASP A 180 -6.57 -11.73 10.73
CA ASP A 180 -7.31 -12.65 11.60
C ASP A 180 -8.51 -11.94 12.26
N GLY A 181 -8.40 -10.63 12.46
CA GLY A 181 -9.46 -9.80 13.01
C GLY A 181 -9.06 -8.34 13.22
N VAL A 182 -10.08 -7.52 13.50
CA VAL A 182 -9.93 -6.11 13.88
C VAL A 182 -10.52 -5.94 15.27
N PHE A 183 -9.84 -5.21 16.14
CA PHE A 183 -10.20 -5.06 17.55
C PHE A 183 -10.18 -3.59 17.95
N LEU A 184 -11.19 -3.16 18.71
CA LEU A 184 -11.22 -1.87 19.36
C LEU A 184 -11.25 -2.09 20.87
N ASP A 185 -10.28 -1.51 21.58
CA ASP A 185 -10.16 -1.60 23.04
C ASP A 185 -10.23 -3.06 23.56
N GLY A 186 -9.55 -3.95 22.84
CA GLY A 186 -9.50 -5.39 23.13
C GLY A 186 -10.75 -6.18 22.70
N THR A 187 -11.79 -5.53 22.19
CA THR A 187 -13.03 -6.17 21.73
C THR A 187 -13.00 -6.37 20.22
N ARG A 188 -13.27 -7.60 19.74
CA ARG A 188 -13.31 -7.90 18.31
C ARG A 188 -14.49 -7.18 17.64
N ILE A 189 -14.21 -6.43 16.59
CA ILE A 189 -15.22 -5.84 15.71
C ILE A 189 -15.76 -6.94 14.78
N PRO A 190 -17.09 -7.10 14.64
CA PRO A 190 -17.65 -8.07 13.71
C PRO A 190 -17.21 -7.82 12.27
N ASP A 191 -16.94 -8.91 11.56
CA ASP A 191 -16.50 -8.86 10.16
C ASP A 191 -17.57 -8.22 9.27
N SER A 192 -17.13 -7.40 8.32
CA SER A 192 -18.02 -6.70 7.39
C SER A 192 -18.96 -7.64 6.64
N LYS A 193 -20.24 -7.30 6.63
CA LYS A 193 -21.28 -8.01 5.86
C LYS A 193 -21.51 -7.42 4.47
N ILE A 194 -20.83 -6.31 4.14
CA ILE A 194 -20.91 -5.69 2.81
C ILE A 194 -20.40 -6.68 1.75
N PRO A 195 -21.22 -7.01 0.72
CA PRO A 195 -20.86 -7.95 -0.32
C PRO A 195 -19.70 -7.44 -1.17
N THR A 196 -18.94 -8.38 -1.74
CA THR A 196 -17.94 -8.09 -2.76
C THR A 196 -18.61 -7.81 -4.10
N LEU A 197 -17.91 -7.09 -4.99
CA LEU A 197 -18.36 -6.81 -6.35
C LEU A 197 -17.53 -7.64 -7.34
N ASP A 198 -18.18 -8.51 -8.10
CA ASP A 198 -17.57 -9.31 -9.19
C ASP A 198 -16.39 -10.22 -8.78
N VAL A 199 -16.18 -10.43 -7.48
CA VAL A 199 -15.17 -11.35 -6.92
C VAL A 199 -15.76 -12.20 -5.82
N SER A 200 -15.20 -13.38 -5.59
CA SER A 200 -15.69 -14.27 -4.54
C SER A 200 -15.50 -13.67 -3.15
N PRO A 201 -16.45 -13.84 -2.22
CA PRO A 201 -16.29 -13.38 -0.84
C PRO A 201 -15.09 -14.10 -0.22
N GLY A 202 -14.01 -13.33 -0.05
CA GLY A 202 -12.75 -13.80 0.53
C GLY A 202 -12.67 -13.49 2.03
N LYS A 203 -11.57 -13.93 2.64
CA LYS A 203 -11.15 -13.55 3.98
C LYS A 203 -11.02 -12.03 4.12
N ILE A 204 -11.00 -11.52 5.35
CA ILE A 204 -10.67 -10.12 5.59
C ILE A 204 -9.19 -9.94 5.25
N THR A 205 -8.90 -9.03 4.33
CA THR A 205 -7.54 -8.72 3.92
C THR A 205 -7.30 -7.21 3.99
N ALA A 206 -6.02 -6.87 4.14
CA ALA A 206 -5.53 -5.51 4.22
C ALA A 206 -4.43 -5.28 3.18
N LEU A 207 -4.53 -4.18 2.45
CA LEU A 207 -3.41 -3.57 1.74
C LEU A 207 -2.50 -2.86 2.74
N ILE A 208 -1.20 -3.09 2.66
CA ILE A 208 -0.19 -2.26 3.32
C ILE A 208 0.23 -1.16 2.34
N ASP A 209 -0.07 0.10 2.68
CA ASP A 209 -0.06 1.20 1.71
C ASP A 209 0.61 2.46 2.24
N THR A 210 1.92 2.63 1.96
CA THR A 210 2.64 3.87 2.28
C THR A 210 2.17 5.08 1.47
N GLY A 211 1.33 4.89 0.44
CA GLY A 211 0.74 5.98 -0.33
C GLY A 211 -0.57 6.51 0.27
N ASN A 212 -1.03 5.91 1.37
CA ASN A 212 -2.26 6.29 2.07
C ASN A 212 -1.90 6.79 3.48
N SER A 213 -2.29 8.01 3.83
CA SER A 213 -1.90 8.59 5.13
C SER A 213 -2.78 8.15 6.31
N ILE A 214 -3.90 7.47 6.04
CA ILE A 214 -4.94 7.15 7.03
C ILE A 214 -5.34 5.68 6.98
N LEU A 215 -6.25 5.25 7.85
CA LEU A 215 -6.90 3.95 7.77
C LEU A 215 -8.15 4.04 6.91
N ARG A 216 -8.33 3.05 6.04
CA ARG A 216 -9.54 2.90 5.24
C ARG A 216 -10.10 1.51 5.44
N GLY A 217 -11.39 1.40 5.74
CA GLY A 217 -12.03 0.12 6.03
C GLY A 217 -13.46 0.02 5.48
N PRO A 218 -14.12 -1.15 5.65
CA PRO A 218 -15.51 -1.32 5.27
C PRO A 218 -16.42 -0.37 6.06
N ARG A 219 -17.39 0.24 5.39
CA ARG A 219 -18.27 1.25 6.00
C ARG A 219 -18.97 0.75 7.27
N ASP A 220 -19.50 -0.46 7.28
CA ASP A 220 -20.19 -1.04 8.44
C ASP A 220 -19.26 -1.24 9.65
N MET A 221 -18.01 -1.64 9.42
CA MET A 221 -17.00 -1.75 10.48
C MET A 221 -16.54 -0.37 10.98
N VAL A 222 -16.32 0.57 10.07
CA VAL A 222 -15.92 1.96 10.40
C VAL A 222 -17.01 2.63 11.23
N ASP A 223 -18.28 2.51 10.81
CA ASP A 223 -19.43 3.06 11.54
C ASP A 223 -19.55 2.43 12.94
N ALA A 224 -19.29 1.13 13.08
CA ALA A 224 -19.30 0.45 14.38
C ALA A 224 -18.20 0.98 15.32
N ILE A 225 -16.98 1.17 14.80
CA ILE A 225 -15.86 1.77 15.54
C ILE A 225 -16.20 3.20 15.97
N ILE A 226 -16.63 4.04 15.02
CA ILE A 226 -16.99 5.44 15.28
C ILE A 226 -18.11 5.53 16.32
N LYS A 227 -19.14 4.69 16.21
CA LYS A 227 -20.27 4.70 17.16
C LYS A 227 -19.87 4.28 18.57
N GLN A 228 -18.86 3.42 18.72
CA GLN A 228 -18.34 3.03 20.03
C GLN A 228 -17.52 4.16 20.66
N ILE A 229 -16.69 4.85 19.88
CA ILE A 229 -15.81 5.92 20.36
C ILE A 229 -16.58 7.25 20.56
N SER A 230 -17.45 7.59 19.61
CA SER A 230 -18.19 8.85 19.55
C SER A 230 -19.67 8.59 19.24
N PRO A 231 -20.47 8.09 20.19
CA PRO A 231 -21.84 7.61 19.97
C PRO A 231 -22.83 8.70 19.49
N SER A 232 -22.56 9.97 19.78
CA SER A 232 -23.36 11.11 19.33
C SER A 232 -23.01 11.60 17.93
N PHE A 233 -21.98 11.04 17.29
CA PHE A 233 -21.56 11.47 15.96
C PHE A 233 -22.61 11.15 14.91
N ASN A 234 -22.89 12.15 14.07
CA ASN A 234 -23.68 11.97 12.86
C ASN A 234 -22.70 11.83 11.67
N PRO A 235 -22.69 10.68 10.96
CA PRO A 235 -21.83 10.47 9.79
C PRO A 235 -21.98 11.49 8.65
N GLY A 236 -23.06 12.28 8.63
CA GLY A 236 -23.24 13.39 7.68
C GLY A 236 -22.57 14.70 8.10
N SER A 237 -21.90 14.76 9.25
CA SER A 237 -21.18 15.94 9.73
C SER A 237 -19.95 16.23 8.85
N PRO A 238 -19.71 17.49 8.43
CA PRO A 238 -18.48 17.85 7.72
C PRO A 238 -17.24 17.77 8.64
N ASP A 239 -17.44 17.89 9.95
CA ASP A 239 -16.40 17.66 10.94
C ASP A 239 -16.27 16.16 11.22
N GLY A 240 -15.05 15.66 11.44
CA GLY A 240 -14.82 14.28 11.87
C GLY A 240 -15.42 13.96 13.25
N PRO A 241 -15.51 12.67 13.64
CA PRO A 241 -16.05 12.24 14.94
C PRO A 241 -15.34 12.94 16.11
N PRO A 242 -16.05 13.71 16.95
CA PRO A 242 -15.45 14.35 18.12
C PRO A 242 -15.16 13.31 19.21
N VAL A 243 -13.97 13.35 19.78
CA VAL A 243 -13.52 12.42 20.81
C VAL A 243 -12.83 13.23 21.92
N PRO A 244 -13.07 12.94 23.22
CA PRO A 244 -12.29 13.53 24.29
C PRO A 244 -10.81 13.17 24.12
N CYS A 245 -9.91 14.15 24.11
CA CYS A 245 -8.47 13.87 23.95
C CYS A 245 -7.89 12.99 25.07
N ALA A 246 -8.54 12.97 26.24
CA ALA A 246 -8.12 12.21 27.41
C ALA A 246 -8.51 10.72 27.38
N ASP A 247 -9.37 10.29 26.45
CA ASP A 247 -9.86 8.91 26.36
C ASP A 247 -9.00 8.11 25.36
N PRO A 248 -8.09 7.23 25.83
CA PRO A 248 -7.24 6.46 24.94
C PRO A 248 -8.06 5.33 24.30
N HIS A 249 -8.18 5.37 22.97
CA HIS A 249 -8.73 4.27 22.19
C HIS A 249 -7.64 3.57 21.40
N THR A 250 -7.63 2.24 21.43
CA THR A 250 -6.66 1.42 20.70
C THR A 250 -7.39 0.58 19.66
N LEU A 251 -7.23 0.97 18.39
CA LEU A 251 -7.57 0.12 17.25
C LEU A 251 -6.39 -0.81 16.95
N ALA A 252 -6.64 -2.11 16.85
CA ALA A 252 -5.62 -3.11 16.61
C ALA A 252 -6.01 -4.10 15.51
N PHE A 253 -5.02 -4.53 14.74
CA PHE A 253 -5.17 -5.52 13.68
C PHE A 253 -4.45 -6.80 14.09
N GLN A 254 -5.14 -7.93 14.05
CA GLN A 254 -4.53 -9.23 14.31
C GLN A 254 -4.03 -9.83 12.98
N ILE A 255 -2.74 -10.17 12.93
CA ILE A 255 -2.05 -10.65 11.74
C ILE A 255 -1.14 -11.82 12.15
N GLY A 256 -1.32 -12.99 11.55
CA GLY A 256 -0.51 -14.18 11.87
C GLY A 256 -0.60 -14.58 13.34
N GLY A 257 -1.76 -14.36 13.97
CA GLY A 257 -2.02 -14.61 15.39
C GLY A 257 -1.50 -13.53 16.34
N GLN A 258 -0.73 -12.55 15.87
CA GLN A 258 -0.15 -11.48 16.68
C GLN A 258 -0.97 -10.20 16.58
N MET A 259 -1.02 -9.43 17.69
CA MET A 259 -1.75 -8.16 17.76
C MET A 259 -0.84 -7.00 17.37
N PHE A 260 -1.27 -6.20 16.41
CA PHE A 260 -0.59 -4.99 15.95
C PHE A 260 -1.46 -3.76 16.25
N PRO A 261 -1.29 -3.12 17.42
CA PRO A 261 -2.04 -1.93 17.78
C PRO A 261 -1.55 -0.69 17.03
N VAL A 262 -2.49 0.15 16.62
CA VAL A 262 -2.23 1.55 16.23
C VAL A 262 -2.02 2.34 17.53
N ASP A 263 -0.96 3.15 17.57
CA ASP A 263 -0.75 4.08 18.68
C ASP A 263 -1.93 5.05 18.78
N PRO A 264 -2.57 5.22 19.95
CA PRO A 264 -3.72 6.11 20.11
C PRO A 264 -3.48 7.53 19.60
N ARG A 265 -2.23 8.03 19.66
CA ARG A 265 -1.83 9.37 19.19
C ARG A 265 -1.83 9.52 17.67
N ASP A 266 -1.79 8.40 16.95
CA ASP A 266 -1.91 8.34 15.50
C ASP A 266 -3.35 8.07 15.03
N LEU A 267 -4.26 7.71 15.97
CA LEU A 267 -5.69 7.45 15.71
C LEU A 267 -6.57 8.69 15.95
N ILE A 268 -6.29 9.47 16.98
CA ILE A 268 -7.01 10.72 17.28
C ILE A 268 -6.04 11.91 17.28
N GLY A 269 -6.53 13.08 16.86
CA GLY A 269 -5.75 14.31 16.82
C GLY A 269 -6.53 15.50 17.35
N PRO A 270 -5.85 16.56 17.82
CA PRO A 270 -6.52 17.75 18.32
C PRO A 270 -7.31 18.42 17.18
N ARG A 271 -8.53 18.88 17.47
CA ARG A 271 -9.41 19.51 16.48
C ARG A 271 -8.80 20.78 15.88
N SER A 272 -8.01 21.49 16.67
CA SER A 272 -7.24 22.65 16.25
C SER A 272 -5.90 22.68 16.97
N ALA A 273 -4.91 23.36 16.38
CA ALA A 273 -3.58 23.44 16.97
C ALA A 273 -3.63 24.03 18.40
N GLY A 274 -3.16 23.26 19.38
CA GLY A 274 -3.15 23.67 20.80
C GLY A 274 -4.40 23.30 21.59
N ASP A 275 -5.41 22.67 20.96
CA ASP A 275 -6.58 22.15 21.67
C ASP A 275 -6.22 20.83 22.37
N ALA A 276 -6.26 20.83 23.71
CA ALA A 276 -5.93 19.66 24.53
C ALA A 276 -7.16 18.90 25.04
N GLU A 277 -8.37 19.39 24.75
CA GLU A 277 -9.62 18.82 25.26
C GLU A 277 -10.46 18.20 24.14
N ALA A 278 -10.60 18.90 23.01
CA ALA A 278 -11.39 18.42 21.88
C ALA A 278 -10.51 17.83 20.78
N CYS A 279 -10.60 16.51 20.64
CA CYS A 279 -9.96 15.76 19.56
C CYS A 279 -11.00 15.35 18.52
N ILE A 280 -10.50 15.01 17.32
CA ILE A 280 -11.27 14.40 16.24
C ILE A 280 -10.58 13.12 15.77
N MET A 281 -11.38 12.18 15.27
CA MET A 281 -10.89 10.97 14.62
C MET A 281 -11.04 11.07 13.10
N ASP A 282 -10.15 11.80 12.44
CA ASP A 282 -10.15 11.98 10.97
C ASP A 282 -9.25 10.97 10.22
N THR A 283 -8.57 10.09 10.96
CA THR A 283 -7.63 9.10 10.40
C THR A 283 -8.27 7.75 10.08
N LEU A 284 -9.60 7.62 10.18
CA LEU A 284 -10.33 6.40 9.86
C LEU A 284 -11.55 6.74 9.00
N VAL A 285 -11.57 6.25 7.77
CA VAL A 285 -12.67 6.49 6.82
C VAL A 285 -13.14 5.20 6.14
N SER A 286 -14.35 5.24 5.57
CA SER A 286 -14.85 4.13 4.76
C SER A 286 -14.20 4.11 3.37
N THR A 287 -14.08 2.94 2.76
CA THR A 287 -13.69 2.77 1.34
C THR A 287 -14.61 1.81 0.61
N ASP A 288 -14.37 1.64 -0.70
CA ASP A 288 -15.16 0.80 -1.59
C ASP A 288 -15.10 -0.67 -1.17
N PRO A 289 -16.17 -1.45 -1.43
CA PRO A 289 -16.13 -2.89 -1.25
C PRO A 289 -15.12 -3.55 -2.22
N PRO A 290 -14.58 -4.73 -1.88
CA PRO A 290 -13.65 -5.44 -2.74
C PRO A 290 -14.21 -5.71 -4.14
N ARG A 291 -13.37 -5.54 -5.16
CA ARG A 291 -13.68 -5.80 -6.57
C ARG A 291 -12.47 -6.32 -7.34
N ALA A 292 -12.67 -6.76 -8.57
CA ALA A 292 -11.56 -7.19 -9.43
C ALA A 292 -10.47 -6.10 -9.51
N GLY A 293 -9.22 -6.48 -9.22
CA GLY A 293 -8.06 -5.59 -9.14
C GLY A 293 -7.87 -4.88 -7.78
N SER A 294 -8.80 -5.03 -6.84
CA SER A 294 -8.73 -4.47 -5.49
C SER A 294 -9.51 -5.34 -4.51
N LEU A 295 -8.88 -6.42 -4.04
CA LEU A 295 -9.56 -7.47 -3.26
C LEU A 295 -9.58 -7.20 -1.74
N TYR A 296 -8.90 -6.15 -1.29
CA TYR A 296 -8.74 -5.83 0.11
C TYR A 296 -9.94 -5.09 0.67
N ARG A 297 -10.23 -5.34 1.95
CA ARG A 297 -11.26 -4.62 2.72
C ARG A 297 -10.69 -3.43 3.48
N TRP A 298 -9.40 -3.52 3.83
CA TRP A 298 -8.68 -2.48 4.54
C TRP A 298 -7.53 -1.94 3.71
N SER A 299 -7.29 -0.64 3.73
CA SER A 299 -5.98 -0.05 3.38
C SER A 299 -5.37 0.53 4.65
N LEU A 300 -4.26 -0.08 5.07
CA LEU A 300 -3.51 0.27 6.26
C LEU A 300 -2.38 1.21 5.87
N GLY A 301 -2.67 2.50 6.05
CA GLY A 301 -1.77 3.60 5.73
C GLY A 301 -0.81 3.98 6.86
N ASP A 302 -0.26 5.19 6.76
CA ASP A 302 0.73 5.74 7.70
C ASP A 302 0.30 5.64 9.16
N THR A 303 -0.99 5.86 9.47
CA THR A 303 -1.57 5.68 10.82
C THR A 303 -1.22 4.32 11.42
N PHE A 304 -1.30 3.23 10.64
CA PHE A 304 -0.88 1.90 11.09
C PHE A 304 0.64 1.75 11.05
N MET A 305 1.27 2.17 9.95
CA MET A 305 2.67 1.88 9.67
C MET A 305 3.65 2.62 10.61
N LYS A 306 3.28 3.78 11.17
CA LYS A 306 4.09 4.51 12.17
C LYS A 306 4.36 3.74 13.46
N SER A 307 3.57 2.71 13.74
CA SER A 307 3.74 1.91 14.95
C SER A 307 4.69 0.72 14.76
N LEU A 308 5.20 0.50 13.55
CA LEU A 308 5.81 -0.77 13.16
C LEU A 308 7.09 -0.61 12.34
N VAL A 309 7.94 -1.63 12.42
CA VAL A 309 8.89 -1.95 11.36
C VAL A 309 8.19 -2.92 10.42
N ILE A 310 8.04 -2.55 9.15
CA ILE A 310 7.40 -3.41 8.16
C ILE A 310 8.44 -3.83 7.13
N ASN A 311 8.68 -5.14 7.05
CA ASN A 311 9.62 -5.73 6.10
C ASN A 311 8.87 -6.43 4.97
N PHE A 312 9.34 -6.20 3.74
CA PHE A 312 8.75 -6.68 2.50
C PHE A 312 9.75 -7.59 1.80
N LEU A 313 9.37 -8.84 1.57
CA LEU A 313 10.20 -9.81 0.86
C LEU A 313 9.84 -9.80 -0.63
N LEU A 314 10.80 -9.46 -1.48
CA LEU A 314 10.72 -9.53 -2.92
C LEU A 314 11.05 -10.98 -3.32
N SER A 315 10.04 -11.80 -3.64
CA SER A 315 10.33 -13.16 -4.11
C SER A 315 11.07 -13.11 -5.45
N THR A 316 12.22 -13.79 -5.54
CA THR A 316 13.02 -13.92 -6.76
C THR A 316 12.89 -15.28 -7.44
N SER A 317 12.16 -16.23 -6.82
CA SER A 317 11.98 -17.57 -7.38
C SER A 317 10.71 -17.67 -8.22
N LEU A 318 10.87 -17.97 -9.52
CA LEU A 318 9.83 -18.50 -10.41
C LEU A 318 9.70 -20.03 -10.24
N SER A 319 9.69 -20.52 -9.00
CA SER A 319 9.64 -21.96 -8.69
C SER A 319 8.76 -22.27 -7.50
#